data_AF-A0A525KMP0-F1
#
_entry.id   AF-A0A525KMP0-F1
#
_cell.length_a   1.000
_cell.length_b   1.000
_cell.length_c   1.000
_cell.angle_alpha   90.00
_cell.angle_beta   90.00
_cell.angle_gamma   90.00
#
_symmetry.space_group_name_H-M   'P 1'
#
loop_
_entity.id
_entity.type
_entity.pdbx_description
1 polymer ?
#
loop_
_entity_poly.entity_id
_entity_poly.type
_entity_poly.pdbx_seq_one_letter_code
_entity_poly.pdbx_strand_id
1 'polypeptide(L)'
;MTTITPLAIADVLLITPKRHGDARGWFAETWSEAVMAKAGLADPFVQDNQAFNAKAGTLRGLHFQKPPHAQGKLVRVLKGAIYDVAVDIRLGSATYGRWVGARLTAAGGEQLFVPRGFAHGYCTTEADTELFYKVDGSYAPELEGGVAWNDPDLAIDWPLAGDPVLSDKDQRLPRLKDLGATGF
;
A
#
# COMPACT_ATOMS: atom_id res chain seq x y z
N MET A 1 17.82 2.98 -14.49
CA MET A 1 16.58 3.76 -14.75
C MET A 1 15.60 3.42 -13.64
N THR A 2 14.47 4.12 -13.52
CA THR A 2 13.39 3.64 -12.65
C THR A 2 13.00 2.23 -13.08
N THR A 3 13.02 1.29 -12.13
CA THR A 3 12.61 -0.09 -12.37
C THR A 3 11.16 -0.25 -11.93
N ILE A 4 10.35 -0.91 -12.75
CA ILE A 4 8.94 -1.19 -12.47
C ILE A 4 8.75 -2.69 -12.67
N THR A 5 8.38 -3.41 -11.61
CA THR A 5 8.32 -4.87 -11.63
C THR A 5 6.98 -5.33 -11.08
N PRO A 6 6.18 -6.09 -11.87
CA PRO A 6 4.98 -6.73 -11.36
C PRO A 6 5.32 -7.72 -10.25
N LEU A 7 4.50 -7.77 -9.21
CA LEU A 7 4.57 -8.82 -8.19
C LEU A 7 3.81 -10.08 -8.65
N ALA A 8 3.65 -11.06 -7.75
CA ALA A 8 2.92 -12.30 -8.05
C ALA A 8 1.45 -12.06 -8.47
N ILE A 9 0.86 -10.93 -8.08
CA ILE A 9 -0.36 -10.37 -8.68
C ILE A 9 0.10 -9.22 -9.57
N ALA A 10 0.01 -9.39 -10.89
CA ALA A 10 0.68 -8.54 -11.85
C ALA A 10 0.20 -7.07 -11.87
N ASP A 11 -1.00 -6.81 -11.35
CA ASP A 11 -1.55 -5.46 -11.21
C ASP A 11 -0.82 -4.63 -10.13
N VAL A 12 -0.21 -5.29 -9.14
CA VAL A 12 0.54 -4.65 -8.06
C VAL A 12 2.00 -4.52 -8.47
N LEU A 13 2.51 -3.29 -8.50
CA LEU A 13 3.83 -2.99 -9.06
C LEU A 13 4.79 -2.52 -7.96
N LEU A 14 5.96 -3.16 -7.89
CA LEU A 14 7.10 -2.68 -7.13
C LEU A 14 7.92 -1.71 -7.99
N ILE A 15 8.04 -0.47 -7.55
CA ILE A 15 8.69 0.61 -8.29
C ILE A 15 9.91 1.08 -7.51
N THR A 16 11.08 1.07 -8.14
CA THR A 16 12.33 1.58 -7.55
C THR A 16 12.88 2.70 -8.41
N PRO A 17 12.73 3.98 -7.99
CA PRO A 17 13.33 5.12 -8.66
C PRO A 17 14.85 5.02 -8.73
N LYS A 18 15.44 5.48 -9.83
CA LYS A 18 16.89 5.62 -9.91
C LYS A 18 17.34 6.74 -8.98
N ARG A 19 18.25 6.44 -8.06
CA ARG A 19 18.96 7.45 -7.27
C ARG A 19 20.22 7.92 -7.99
N HIS A 20 20.39 9.23 -8.05
CA HIS A 20 21.56 9.91 -8.57
C HIS A 20 22.32 10.49 -7.38
N GLY A 21 23.40 9.81 -6.99
CA GLY A 21 24.21 10.16 -5.82
C GLY A 21 25.44 11.00 -6.15
N ASP A 22 25.82 11.88 -5.24
CA ASP A 22 27.09 12.58 -5.20
C ASP A 22 27.51 12.88 -3.74
N ALA A 23 28.57 13.66 -3.53
CA ALA A 23 29.08 13.96 -2.20
C ALA A 23 28.07 14.66 -1.26
N ARG A 24 26.97 15.22 -1.78
CA ARG A 24 25.91 15.89 -1.00
C ARG A 24 24.80 14.94 -0.55
N GLY A 25 24.74 13.73 -1.10
CA GLY A 25 23.65 12.78 -0.90
C GLY A 25 23.15 12.21 -2.22
N TRP A 26 21.83 12.10 -2.40
CA TRP A 26 21.23 11.62 -3.64
C TRP A 26 19.93 12.34 -3.97
N PHE A 27 19.59 12.35 -5.25
CA PHE A 27 18.33 12.82 -5.81
C PHE A 27 17.62 11.69 -6.55
N ALA A 28 16.29 11.65 -6.53
CA ALA A 28 15.50 10.72 -7.33
C ALA A 28 14.16 11.33 -7.73
N GLU A 29 13.76 11.09 -8.97
CA GLU A 29 12.41 11.37 -9.46
C GLU A 29 11.47 10.29 -8.93
N THR A 30 10.77 10.58 -7.85
CA THR A 30 9.92 9.59 -7.18
C THR A 30 8.57 9.42 -7.87
N TRP A 31 8.21 10.33 -8.78
CA TRP A 31 7.11 10.21 -9.72
C TRP A 31 7.50 10.90 -11.04
N SER A 32 7.17 10.27 -12.17
CA SER A 32 7.31 10.85 -13.50
C SER A 32 6.17 10.31 -14.36
N GLU A 33 5.21 11.16 -14.70
CA GLU A 33 4.01 10.78 -15.47
C GLU A 33 4.38 10.03 -16.76
N ALA A 34 5.35 10.56 -17.52
CA ALA A 34 5.78 9.94 -18.77
C ALA A 34 6.44 8.56 -18.59
N VAL A 35 7.10 8.30 -17.45
CA VAL A 35 7.67 6.98 -17.14
C VAL A 35 6.57 6.02 -16.70
N MET A 36 5.64 6.50 -15.87
CA MET A 36 4.61 5.70 -15.23
C MET A 36 3.49 5.32 -16.20
N ALA A 37 3.15 6.22 -17.14
CA ALA A 37 2.22 5.94 -18.22
C ALA A 37 2.66 4.76 -19.10
N LYS A 38 3.98 4.55 -19.29
CA LYS A 38 4.51 3.38 -20.02
C LYS A 38 4.26 2.05 -19.29
N ALA A 39 3.99 2.11 -17.99
CA ALA A 39 3.60 0.97 -17.16
C ALA A 39 2.08 0.89 -16.92
N GLY A 40 1.28 1.67 -17.66
CA GLY A 40 -0.18 1.70 -17.51
C GLY A 40 -0.69 2.55 -16.33
N LEU A 41 0.20 3.29 -15.65
CA LEU A 41 -0.16 4.18 -14.54
C LEU A 41 -0.37 5.60 -15.06
N ALA A 42 -1.56 5.87 -15.59
CA ALA A 42 -1.90 7.16 -16.21
C ALA A 42 -2.95 7.97 -15.42
N ASP A 43 -3.59 7.39 -14.41
CA ASP A 43 -4.53 8.12 -13.56
C ASP A 43 -3.81 9.24 -12.79
N PRO A 44 -4.39 10.45 -12.71
CA PRO A 44 -3.81 11.54 -11.94
C PRO A 44 -3.93 11.27 -10.44
N PHE A 45 -2.83 11.42 -9.71
CA PHE A 45 -2.89 11.49 -8.26
C PHE A 45 -3.43 12.85 -7.82
N VAL A 46 -4.43 12.83 -6.94
CA VAL A 46 -5.20 14.02 -6.52
C VAL A 46 -4.95 14.40 -5.07
N GLN A 47 -4.30 13.54 -4.28
CA GLN A 47 -4.05 13.77 -2.88
C GLN A 47 -2.74 13.10 -2.44
N ASP A 48 -1.98 13.84 -1.63
CA ASP A 48 -0.77 13.38 -0.97
C ASP A 48 -1.04 13.22 0.52
N ASN A 49 -0.56 12.11 1.07
CA ASN A 49 -0.71 11.76 2.46
C ASN A 49 0.65 11.41 3.07
N GLN A 50 0.81 11.69 4.36
CA GLN A 50 1.99 11.34 5.12
C GLN A 50 1.57 10.75 6.47
N ALA A 51 2.25 9.69 6.89
CA ALA A 51 1.97 9.01 8.15
C ALA A 51 3.26 8.80 8.93
N PHE A 52 3.24 9.20 10.21
CA PHE A 52 4.28 8.88 11.18
C PHE A 52 3.83 7.74 12.09
N ASN A 53 4.74 6.83 12.38
CA ASN A 53 4.51 5.67 13.24
C ASN A 53 5.64 5.58 14.27
N ALA A 54 5.32 5.89 15.52
CA ALA A 54 6.31 5.94 16.60
C ALA A 54 6.92 4.57 16.94
N LYS A 55 6.14 3.49 16.83
CA LYS A 55 6.55 2.16 17.27
C LYS A 55 6.76 1.22 16.08
N ALA A 56 7.78 0.36 16.18
CA ALA A 56 7.85 -0.85 15.36
C ALA A 56 6.63 -1.75 15.67
N GLY A 57 6.19 -2.54 14.69
CA GLY A 57 5.00 -3.38 14.80
C GLY A 57 3.68 -2.59 14.71
N THR A 58 3.72 -1.31 14.33
CA THR A 58 2.49 -0.56 14.05
C THR A 58 1.90 -1.06 12.74
N LEU A 59 0.65 -1.52 12.78
CA LEU A 59 -0.07 -2.04 11.62
C LEU A 59 -1.24 -1.11 11.30
N ARG A 60 -1.34 -0.70 10.04
CA ARG A 60 -2.49 0.06 9.53
C ARG A 60 -3.08 -0.68 8.36
N GLY A 61 -4.38 -0.93 8.40
CA GLY A 61 -5.09 -1.65 7.35
C GLY A 61 -5.77 -2.94 7.82
N LEU A 62 -6.38 -3.68 6.91
CA LEU A 62 -6.37 -3.44 5.46
C LEU A 62 -7.49 -2.46 5.05
N HIS A 63 -7.19 -1.45 4.24
CA HIS A 63 -8.13 -0.38 3.86
C HIS A 63 -8.33 -0.26 2.36
N PHE A 64 -9.56 0.02 1.97
CA PHE A 64 -9.94 0.40 0.61
C PHE A 64 -11.05 1.46 0.65
N GLN A 65 -11.29 2.11 -0.48
CA GLN A 65 -12.45 2.98 -0.67
C GLN A 65 -13.25 2.47 -1.85
N LYS A 66 -14.58 2.39 -1.70
CA LYS A 66 -15.48 1.85 -2.73
C LYS A 66 -15.71 2.88 -3.86
N PRO A 67 -16.12 2.43 -5.07
CA PRO A 67 -16.60 3.34 -6.09
C PRO A 67 -17.78 4.19 -5.58
N PRO A 68 -17.96 5.43 -6.09
CA PRO A 68 -17.22 6.05 -7.21
C PRO A 68 -15.87 6.67 -6.82
N HIS A 69 -15.49 6.70 -5.55
CA HIS A 69 -14.23 7.31 -5.09
C HIS A 69 -13.13 6.27 -4.82
N ALA A 70 -13.07 5.19 -5.60
CA ALA A 70 -12.02 4.20 -5.44
C ALA A 70 -10.61 4.83 -5.55
N GLN A 71 -9.67 4.35 -4.74
CA GLN A 71 -8.30 4.86 -4.70
C GLN A 71 -7.30 3.80 -5.10
N GLY A 72 -6.53 4.07 -6.15
CA GLY A 72 -5.19 3.54 -6.31
C GLY A 72 -4.22 4.32 -5.41
N LYS A 73 -3.17 3.66 -4.93
CA LYS A 73 -2.20 4.22 -4.00
C LYS A 73 -0.78 3.99 -4.52
N LEU A 74 0.09 4.99 -4.37
CA LEU A 74 1.53 4.83 -4.57
C LEU A 74 2.23 5.13 -3.25
N VAL A 75 2.70 4.08 -2.57
CA VAL A 75 3.18 4.12 -1.19
C VAL A 75 4.68 4.00 -1.13
N ARG A 76 5.34 4.81 -0.30
CA ARG A 76 6.79 4.73 -0.08
C ARG A 76 7.19 5.14 1.34
N VAL A 77 8.41 4.81 1.72
CA VAL A 77 8.98 5.14 3.04
C VAL A 77 9.98 6.30 2.91
N LEU A 78 9.82 7.30 3.78
CA LEU A 78 10.72 8.45 3.91
C LEU A 78 11.77 8.24 4.99
N LYS A 79 11.40 7.55 6.08
CA LYS A 79 12.28 7.18 7.19
C LYS A 79 11.87 5.80 7.73
N GLY A 80 12.85 4.96 8.06
CA GLY A 80 12.61 3.61 8.59
C GLY A 80 12.28 2.58 7.50
N ALA A 81 11.44 1.61 7.84
CA ALA A 81 11.07 0.50 6.96
C ALA A 81 9.70 -0.12 7.33
N ILE A 82 9.01 -0.62 6.31
CA ILE A 82 7.74 -1.34 6.45
C ILE A 82 7.73 -2.63 5.62
N TYR A 83 6.78 -3.50 5.96
CA TYR A 83 6.24 -4.52 5.07
C TYR A 83 4.85 -4.07 4.61
N ASP A 84 4.70 -3.81 3.31
CA ASP A 84 3.50 -3.27 2.68
C ASP A 84 2.77 -4.38 1.91
N VAL A 85 1.45 -4.45 2.03
CA VAL A 85 0.61 -5.57 1.56
C VAL A 85 -0.60 -5.04 0.78
N ALA A 86 -0.89 -5.72 -0.33
CA ALA A 86 -2.08 -5.51 -1.14
C ALA A 86 -2.87 -6.84 -1.27
N VAL A 87 -4.17 -6.78 -1.02
CA VAL A 87 -5.11 -7.91 -1.12
C VAL A 87 -6.13 -7.63 -2.21
N ASP A 88 -6.29 -8.56 -3.14
CA ASP A 88 -7.27 -8.43 -4.22
C ASP A 88 -8.69 -8.70 -3.69
N ILE A 89 -9.55 -7.67 -3.71
CA ILE A 89 -10.93 -7.75 -3.24
C ILE A 89 -11.96 -7.65 -4.38
N ARG A 90 -11.52 -7.76 -5.64
CA ARG A 90 -12.37 -7.68 -6.84
C ARG A 90 -13.11 -8.99 -7.05
N LEU A 91 -14.44 -8.98 -6.94
CA LEU A 91 -15.21 -10.21 -7.11
C LEU A 91 -15.08 -10.71 -8.56
N GLY A 92 -14.82 -12.02 -8.71
CA GLY A 92 -14.58 -12.64 -10.02
C GLY A 92 -13.15 -12.52 -10.56
N SER A 93 -12.25 -11.80 -9.86
CA SER A 93 -10.82 -11.84 -10.17
C SER A 93 -10.26 -13.25 -9.97
N ALA A 94 -9.36 -13.69 -10.88
CA ALA A 94 -8.63 -14.94 -10.74
C ALA A 94 -7.71 -14.97 -9.50
N THR A 95 -7.40 -13.80 -8.94
CA THR A 95 -6.61 -13.63 -7.72
C THR A 95 -7.42 -13.13 -6.54
N TYR A 96 -8.76 -13.13 -6.59
CA TYR A 96 -9.61 -12.74 -5.47
C TYR A 96 -9.22 -13.47 -4.18
N GLY A 97 -9.08 -12.71 -3.08
CA GLY A 97 -8.67 -13.23 -1.77
C GLY A 97 -7.19 -13.62 -1.68
N ARG A 98 -6.39 -13.36 -2.71
CA ARG A 98 -4.93 -13.50 -2.65
C ARG A 98 -4.30 -12.16 -2.33
N TRP A 99 -3.08 -12.22 -1.80
CA TRP A 99 -2.31 -11.06 -1.43
C TRP A 99 -0.88 -11.14 -1.93
N VAL A 100 -0.24 -9.99 -2.03
CA VAL A 100 1.20 -9.84 -2.24
C VAL A 100 1.73 -8.79 -1.28
N GLY A 101 3.00 -8.94 -0.90
CA GLY A 101 3.67 -7.97 -0.05
C GLY A 101 5.09 -7.67 -0.49
N ALA A 102 5.58 -6.49 -0.11
CA ALA A 102 6.93 -6.04 -0.39
C ALA A 102 7.51 -5.29 0.81
N ARG A 103 8.82 -5.45 1.03
CA ARG A 103 9.55 -4.61 1.96
C ARG A 103 9.85 -3.28 1.30
N LEU A 104 9.43 -2.18 1.92
CA LEU A 104 9.78 -0.83 1.47
C LEU A 104 10.65 -0.15 2.54
N THR A 105 11.72 0.50 2.11
CA THR A 105 12.66 1.13 3.03
C THR A 105 13.02 2.54 2.59
N ALA A 106 13.32 3.41 3.55
CA ALA A 106 13.90 4.72 3.24
C ALA A 106 15.25 4.58 2.51
N ALA A 107 16.03 3.55 2.85
CA ALA A 107 17.34 3.30 2.28
C ALA A 107 17.29 2.83 0.82
N GLY A 108 16.36 1.94 0.46
CA GLY A 108 16.20 1.43 -0.90
C GLY A 108 15.34 2.34 -1.79
N GLY A 109 14.38 3.05 -1.20
CA GLY A 109 13.52 3.98 -1.93
C GLY A 109 12.44 3.31 -2.76
N GLU A 110 12.15 2.06 -2.46
CA GLU A 110 11.07 1.31 -3.09
C GLU A 110 9.73 1.97 -2.86
N GLN A 111 8.83 1.76 -3.81
CA GLN A 111 7.43 2.16 -3.74
C GLN A 111 6.55 0.99 -4.15
N LEU A 112 5.39 0.85 -3.52
CA LEU A 112 4.37 -0.09 -3.95
C LEU A 112 3.21 0.67 -4.57
N PHE A 113 2.91 0.36 -5.83
CA PHE A 113 1.64 0.76 -6.44
C PHE A 113 0.58 -0.29 -6.15
N VAL A 114 -0.50 0.13 -5.50
CA VAL A 114 -1.66 -0.69 -5.18
C VAL A 114 -2.86 -0.14 -5.96
N PRO A 115 -3.44 -0.89 -6.91
CA PRO A 115 -4.52 -0.38 -7.75
C PRO A 115 -5.86 -0.32 -7.02
N ARG A 116 -6.82 0.41 -7.63
CA ARG A 116 -8.23 0.40 -7.22
C ARG A 116 -8.75 -1.04 -7.17
N GLY A 117 -9.63 -1.33 -6.21
CA GLY A 117 -10.16 -2.69 -5.98
C GLY A 117 -9.23 -3.60 -5.19
N PHE A 118 -8.18 -3.06 -4.55
CA PHE A 118 -7.37 -3.78 -3.57
C PHE A 118 -7.55 -3.18 -2.18
N ALA A 119 -7.56 -4.04 -1.16
CA ALA A 119 -7.37 -3.61 0.22
C ALA A 119 -5.87 -3.51 0.53
N HIS A 120 -5.44 -2.40 1.10
CA HIS A 120 -4.02 -2.10 1.34
C HIS A 120 -3.75 -1.92 2.83
N GLY A 121 -2.62 -2.45 3.31
CA GLY A 121 -2.12 -2.15 4.64
C GLY A 121 -0.63 -2.38 4.75
N TYR A 122 -0.06 -1.95 5.86
CA TYR A 122 1.37 -2.13 6.13
C TYR A 122 1.65 -2.36 7.61
N CYS A 123 2.78 -2.97 7.90
CA CYS A 123 3.36 -3.11 9.23
C CYS A 123 4.73 -2.43 9.27
N THR A 124 4.99 -1.58 10.27
CA THR A 124 6.32 -1.00 10.48
C THR A 124 7.28 -2.04 11.02
N THR A 125 8.43 -2.19 10.38
CA THR A 125 9.51 -3.08 10.84
C THR A 125 10.56 -2.34 11.69
N GLU A 126 10.48 -1.00 11.73
CA GLU A 126 11.34 -0.11 12.51
C GLU A 126 10.49 0.93 13.25
N ALA A 127 11.00 1.45 14.37
CA ALA A 127 10.40 2.58 15.06
C ALA A 127 10.63 3.90 14.31
N ASP A 128 9.90 4.95 14.68
CA ASP A 128 9.98 6.27 14.06
C ASP A 128 9.92 6.24 12.51
N THR A 129 9.02 5.39 11.99
CA THR A 129 8.87 5.17 10.55
C THR A 129 7.90 6.18 9.95
N GLU A 130 8.32 6.85 8.88
CA GLU A 130 7.53 7.82 8.12
C GLU A 130 7.24 7.30 6.72
N LEU A 131 5.96 7.29 6.36
CA LEU A 131 5.49 6.93 5.03
C LEU A 131 4.94 8.16 4.31
N PHE A 132 5.06 8.15 3.00
CA PHE A 132 4.39 9.06 2.10
C PHE A 132 3.62 8.25 1.07
N TYR A 133 2.40 8.66 0.75
CA TYR A 133 1.65 8.02 -0.32
C TYR A 133 0.76 8.97 -1.10
N LYS A 134 0.66 8.72 -2.39
CA LYS A 134 -0.26 9.41 -3.31
C LYS A 134 -1.52 8.58 -3.50
N VAL A 135 -2.66 9.22 -3.71
CA VAL A 135 -3.92 8.54 -4.09
C VAL A 135 -4.62 9.21 -5.26
N ASP A 136 -5.28 8.41 -6.11
CA ASP A 136 -5.92 8.85 -7.36
C ASP A 136 -7.45 9.06 -7.25
N GLY A 137 -7.97 9.08 -6.03
CA GLY A 137 -9.37 9.37 -5.71
C GLY A 137 -9.46 10.21 -4.44
N SER A 138 -10.42 11.13 -4.38
CA SER A 138 -10.64 11.99 -3.20
C SER A 138 -11.07 11.17 -1.99
N TYR A 139 -10.66 11.58 -0.79
CA TYR A 139 -11.14 10.97 0.45
C TYR A 139 -12.66 11.10 0.60
N ALA A 140 -13.33 9.97 0.85
CA ALA A 140 -14.77 9.82 0.99
C ALA A 140 -15.06 8.85 2.15
N PRO A 141 -15.11 9.32 3.41
CA PRO A 141 -15.19 8.47 4.61
C PRO A 141 -16.39 7.50 4.59
N GLU A 142 -17.50 7.91 3.99
CA GLU A 142 -18.72 7.11 3.82
C GLU A 142 -18.55 5.92 2.86
N LEU A 143 -17.50 5.94 2.03
CA LEU A 143 -17.15 4.86 1.11
C LEU A 143 -15.94 4.05 1.58
N GLU A 144 -15.32 4.40 2.70
CA GLU A 144 -14.26 3.60 3.28
C GLU A 144 -14.78 2.21 3.64
N GLY A 145 -13.94 1.21 3.36
CA GLY A 145 -14.09 -0.15 3.83
C GLY A 145 -12.75 -0.67 4.33
N GLY A 146 -12.79 -1.83 4.99
CA GLY A 146 -11.58 -2.49 5.40
C GLY A 146 -11.78 -3.96 5.66
N VAL A 147 -10.66 -4.68 5.71
CA VAL A 147 -10.59 -6.10 5.99
C VAL A 147 -9.69 -6.31 7.21
N ALA A 148 -10.07 -7.25 8.06
CA ALA A 148 -9.28 -7.67 9.20
C ALA A 148 -7.85 -8.02 8.76
N TRP A 149 -6.86 -7.37 9.36
CA TRP A 149 -5.45 -7.64 9.10
C TRP A 149 -5.07 -9.10 9.41
N ASN A 150 -5.78 -9.71 10.35
CA ASN A 150 -5.62 -11.08 10.82
C ASN A 150 -6.73 -12.02 10.31
N ASP A 151 -7.34 -11.74 9.16
CA ASP A 151 -8.28 -12.67 8.55
C ASP A 151 -7.61 -14.04 8.31
N PRO A 152 -8.09 -15.14 8.94
CA PRO A 152 -7.48 -16.45 8.79
C PRO A 152 -7.59 -17.02 7.37
N ASP A 153 -8.51 -16.52 6.52
CA ASP A 153 -8.59 -16.96 5.13
C ASP A 153 -7.51 -16.30 4.26
N LEU A 154 -7.11 -15.07 4.62
CA LEU A 154 -6.01 -14.37 3.94
C LEU A 154 -4.64 -14.87 4.44
N ALA A 155 -4.54 -15.17 5.73
CA ALA A 155 -3.33 -15.69 6.38
C ALA A 155 -2.06 -14.93 5.96
N ILE A 156 -2.10 -13.59 6.08
CA ILE A 156 -0.99 -12.74 5.68
C ILE A 156 0.18 -12.93 6.64
N ASP A 157 1.37 -13.18 6.08
CA ASP A 157 2.61 -13.39 6.83
C ASP A 157 3.21 -12.06 7.31
N TRP A 158 2.53 -11.38 8.23
CA TRP A 158 3.00 -10.14 8.82
C TRP A 158 4.30 -10.38 9.63
N PRO A 159 5.38 -9.60 9.42
CA PRO A 159 6.66 -9.78 10.12
C PRO A 159 6.62 -9.14 11.52
N LEU A 160 5.70 -9.63 12.36
CA LEU A 160 5.48 -9.14 13.70
C LEU A 160 6.33 -9.95 14.70
N ALA A 161 7.05 -9.26 15.58
CA ALA A 161 7.76 -9.89 16.70
C ALA A 161 6.84 -10.18 17.91
N GLY A 162 5.63 -9.61 17.93
CA GLY A 162 4.64 -9.71 18.99
C GLY A 162 3.32 -9.08 18.56
N ASP A 163 2.47 -8.67 19.50
CA ASP A 163 1.18 -8.05 19.17
C ASP A 163 1.37 -6.73 18.41
N PRO A 164 0.60 -6.50 17.32
CA PRO A 164 0.69 -5.26 16.56
C PRO A 164 0.10 -4.08 17.34
N VAL A 165 0.62 -2.89 17.05
CA VAL A 165 0.00 -1.63 17.49
C VAL A 165 -1.05 -1.23 16.46
N LEU A 166 -2.32 -1.29 16.84
CA LEU A 166 -3.47 -1.07 15.96
C LEU A 166 -4.31 0.13 16.42
N SER A 167 -5.07 0.71 15.50
CA SER A 167 -6.17 1.61 15.85
C SER A 167 -7.41 0.83 16.30
N ASP A 168 -8.33 1.49 17.00
CA ASP A 168 -9.63 0.89 17.36
C ASP A 168 -10.48 0.55 16.12
N LYS A 169 -10.26 1.26 15.00
CA LYS A 169 -10.90 0.95 13.72
C LYS A 169 -10.39 -0.39 13.19
N ASP A 170 -9.07 -0.56 13.15
CA ASP A 170 -8.41 -1.74 12.56
C ASP A 170 -8.63 -3.02 13.37
N GLN A 171 -8.82 -2.89 14.69
CA GLN A 171 -9.19 -4.01 15.56
C GLN A 171 -10.56 -4.63 15.27
N ARG A 172 -11.45 -3.88 14.59
CA ARG A 172 -12.87 -4.26 14.42
C ARG A 172 -13.27 -4.46 12.95
N LEU A 173 -12.30 -4.48 12.04
CA LEU A 173 -12.59 -4.71 10.63
C LEU A 173 -13.13 -6.15 10.41
N PRO A 174 -14.09 -6.34 9.48
CA PRO A 174 -14.65 -7.65 9.18
C PRO A 174 -13.67 -8.52 8.39
N ARG A 175 -13.91 -9.82 8.33
CA ARG A 175 -13.20 -10.71 7.40
C ARG A 175 -13.61 -10.42 5.96
N LEU A 176 -12.75 -10.79 5.01
CA LEU A 176 -12.98 -10.64 3.58
C LEU A 176 -14.29 -11.31 3.16
N LYS A 177 -14.52 -12.55 3.61
CA LYS A 177 -15.75 -13.30 3.27
C LYS A 177 -17.02 -12.67 3.82
N ASP A 178 -16.89 -11.86 4.87
CA ASP A 178 -17.99 -11.17 5.54
C ASP A 178 -18.17 -9.74 4.98
N LEU A 179 -17.34 -9.33 4.01
CA LEU A 179 -17.60 -8.13 3.24
C LEU A 179 -18.88 -8.33 2.42
N GLY A 180 -19.82 -7.40 2.58
CA GLY A 180 -20.88 -7.22 1.60
C GLY A 180 -20.33 -6.77 0.24
N ALA A 181 -21.22 -6.50 -0.72
CA ALA A 181 -20.82 -6.00 -2.03
C ALA A 181 -19.96 -4.73 -1.92
N THR A 182 -18.74 -4.80 -2.43
CA THR A 182 -17.76 -3.68 -2.41
C THR A 182 -17.90 -2.78 -3.64
N GLY A 183 -18.59 -3.25 -4.68
CA GLY A 183 -18.68 -2.56 -5.97
C GLY A 183 -17.47 -2.79 -6.89
N PHE A 184 -16.56 -3.69 -6.51
CA PHE A 184 -15.40 -4.12 -7.29
C PHE A 184 -15.55 -5.54 -7.83
#